data_AF-A0A7S1YVE3-F1
#
_entry.id   AF-A0A7S1YVE3-F1
#
_cell.length_a   1.000
_cell.length_b   1.000
_cell.length_c   1.000
_cell.angle_alpha   90.00
_cell.angle_beta   90.00
_cell.angle_gamma   90.00
#
_symmetry.space_group_name_H-M   'P 1'
#
loop_
_entity.id
_entity.type
_entity.pdbx_description
1 polymer ?
#
loop_
_entity_poly.entity_id
_entity_poly.type
_entity_poly.pdbx_seq_one_letter_code
_entity_poly.pdbx_strand_id
1 'polypeptide(L)'
;NFSLALRKDGTVAAWGNNNYGQTKVPNGLADVKAISAGHLHSIALLENGTVVAWGRNDYGQTDVPEGLEEVIAVSAGGWFSLALKANGEVVAWGYNGWGQATVPHGLTNVTMVAAGGSHSLALKSDGTVVGWGLNFYCQ
;
A
#
# COMPACT_ATOMS: atom_id res chain seq x y z
N ASN A 1 -10.79 -3.32 -12.14
CA ASN A 1 -11.50 -2.04 -12.36
C ASN A 1 -12.46 -1.78 -11.22
N PHE A 2 -11.97 -1.15 -10.17
CA PHE A 2 -12.77 -0.63 -9.06
C PHE A 2 -12.16 0.70 -8.63
N SER A 3 -12.88 1.44 -7.79
CA SER A 3 -12.44 2.72 -7.27
C SER A 3 -12.78 2.83 -5.79
N LEU A 4 -11.96 3.59 -5.08
CA LEU A 4 -12.18 3.95 -3.67
C LEU A 4 -12.25 5.48 -3.57
N ALA A 5 -13.05 5.97 -2.63
CA ALA A 5 -13.07 7.38 -2.25
C ALA A 5 -13.07 7.51 -0.74
N LEU A 6 -12.20 8.39 -0.24
CA LEU A 6 -12.18 8.81 1.15
C LEU A 6 -13.13 9.99 1.31
N ARG A 7 -14.06 9.89 2.27
CA ARG A 7 -14.98 10.96 2.61
C ARG A 7 -14.43 11.81 3.75
N LYS A 8 -14.88 13.06 3.85
CA LYS A 8 -14.48 13.99 4.91
C LYS A 8 -14.86 13.50 6.32
N ASP A 9 -15.84 12.62 6.42
CA ASP A 9 -16.26 11.98 7.68
C ASP A 9 -15.37 10.80 8.11
N GLY A 10 -14.26 10.54 7.40
CA GLY A 10 -13.33 9.46 7.70
C GLY A 10 -13.79 8.08 7.22
N THR A 11 -14.90 7.99 6.48
CA THR A 11 -15.41 6.73 5.91
C THR A 11 -14.96 6.51 4.47
N VAL A 12 -14.94 5.26 4.03
CA VAL A 12 -14.52 4.87 2.68
C VAL A 12 -15.73 4.40 1.87
N ALA A 13 -15.88 4.93 0.66
CA ALA A 13 -16.80 4.40 -0.34
C ALA A 13 -16.02 3.62 -1.40
N ALA A 14 -16.56 2.50 -1.86
CA ALA A 14 -15.95 1.68 -2.90
C ALA A 14 -16.99 1.22 -3.93
N TRP A 15 -16.62 1.21 -5.21
CA TRP A 15 -17.52 0.78 -6.30
C TRP A 15 -16.76 0.16 -7.47
N GLY A 16 -17.46 -0.56 -8.33
CA GLY A 16 -16.89 -1.28 -9.47
C GLY A 16 -16.83 -2.80 -9.25
N ASN A 17 -15.84 -3.46 -9.85
CA ASN A 17 -15.69 -4.92 -9.76
C ASN A 17 -15.46 -5.37 -8.30
N ASN A 18 -16.16 -6.43 -7.88
CA ASN A 18 -16.09 -6.95 -6.52
C ASN A 18 -15.92 -8.48 -6.46
N ASN A 19 -15.32 -9.09 -7.49
CA ASN A 19 -15.21 -10.55 -7.58
C ASN A 19 -14.39 -11.17 -6.43
N TYR A 20 -13.58 -10.35 -5.74
CA TYR A 20 -12.71 -10.77 -4.64
C TYR A 20 -12.97 -9.97 -3.35
N GLY A 21 -14.10 -9.25 -3.25
CA GLY A 21 -14.41 -8.44 -2.08
C GLY A 21 -13.65 -7.11 -2.00
N GLN A 22 -12.95 -6.69 -3.06
CA GLN A 22 -12.13 -5.47 -3.05
C GLN A 22 -12.94 -4.17 -2.85
N THR A 23 -14.24 -4.17 -3.13
CA THR A 23 -15.15 -3.06 -2.80
C THR A 23 -16.01 -3.31 -1.56
N LYS A 24 -15.83 -4.46 -0.88
CA LYS A 24 -16.47 -4.76 0.40
C LYS A 24 -15.69 -4.11 1.53
N VAL A 25 -15.91 -2.81 1.73
CA VAL A 25 -15.31 -2.04 2.82
C VAL A 25 -15.61 -2.73 4.17
N PRO A 26 -14.59 -3.00 5.02
CA PRO A 26 -14.78 -3.62 6.32
C PRO A 26 -15.79 -2.85 7.19
N ASN A 27 -16.66 -3.59 7.88
CA ASN A 27 -17.64 -3.00 8.79
C ASN A 27 -16.92 -2.23 9.91
N GLY A 28 -17.38 -1.02 10.20
CA GLY A 28 -16.80 -0.18 11.25
C GLY A 28 -15.48 0.49 10.86
N LEU A 29 -15.05 0.42 9.60
CA LEU A 29 -13.91 1.20 9.13
C LEU A 29 -14.24 2.69 9.16
N ALA A 30 -13.59 3.42 10.06
CA ALA A 30 -13.71 4.86 10.28
C ALA A 30 -12.32 5.45 10.54
N ASP A 31 -12.25 6.78 10.69
CA ASP A 31 -11.02 7.52 10.97
C ASP A 31 -9.90 7.22 9.95
N VAL A 32 -10.27 7.05 8.69
CA VAL A 32 -9.32 6.79 7.59
C VAL A 32 -8.71 8.11 7.15
N LYS A 33 -7.36 8.16 7.10
CA LYS A 33 -6.60 9.33 6.61
C LYS A 33 -6.09 9.17 5.18
N ALA A 34 -5.86 7.93 4.75
CA ALA A 34 -5.42 7.64 3.39
C ALA A 34 -5.93 6.28 2.90
N ILE A 35 -6.08 6.16 1.58
CA ILE A 35 -6.50 4.93 0.91
C ILE A 35 -5.66 4.71 -0.33
N SER A 36 -5.45 3.45 -0.71
CA SER A 36 -4.88 3.08 -2.01
C SER A 36 -5.56 1.83 -2.55
N ALA A 37 -5.70 1.78 -3.88
CA ALA A 37 -6.28 0.65 -4.59
C ALA A 37 -5.20 -0.06 -5.40
N GLY A 38 -5.01 -1.36 -5.15
CA GLY A 38 -4.23 -2.23 -6.03
C GLY A 38 -5.07 -2.76 -7.19
N HIS A 39 -4.63 -3.83 -7.87
CA HIS A 39 -5.45 -4.39 -8.95
C HIS A 39 -6.76 -5.00 -8.45
N LEU A 40 -6.70 -5.76 -7.35
CA LEU A 40 -7.81 -6.53 -6.79
C LEU A 40 -7.84 -6.53 -5.26
N HIS A 41 -7.12 -5.61 -4.63
CA HIS A 41 -7.11 -5.41 -3.18
C HIS A 41 -7.07 -3.92 -2.86
N SER A 42 -7.48 -3.58 -1.65
CA SER A 42 -7.61 -2.23 -1.14
C SER A 42 -6.86 -2.12 0.16
N ILE A 43 -6.25 -0.97 0.41
CA ILE A 43 -5.58 -0.64 1.67
C ILE A 43 -6.08 0.71 2.17
N ALA A 44 -6.31 0.79 3.47
CA ALA A 44 -6.63 2.01 4.19
C ALA A 44 -5.63 2.20 5.32
N LEU A 45 -5.32 3.47 5.58
CA LEU A 45 -4.50 3.89 6.68
C LEU A 45 -5.35 4.77 7.58
N LEU A 46 -5.42 4.40 8.86
CA LEU A 46 -6.18 5.11 9.88
C LEU A 46 -5.35 6.24 10.50
N GLU A 47 -6.02 7.19 11.15
CA GLU A 47 -5.38 8.31 11.84
C GLU A 47 -4.36 7.86 12.91
N ASN A 48 -4.67 6.76 13.61
CA ASN A 48 -3.81 6.15 14.63
C ASN A 48 -2.59 5.40 14.05
N GLY A 49 -2.40 5.36 12.73
CA GLY A 49 -1.31 4.65 12.07
C GLY A 49 -1.56 3.16 11.82
N THR A 50 -2.75 2.64 12.13
CA THR A 50 -3.16 1.27 11.79
C THR A 50 -3.44 1.15 10.30
N VAL A 51 -2.98 0.04 9.70
CA VAL A 51 -3.24 -0.32 8.31
C VAL A 51 -4.29 -1.41 8.26
N VAL A 52 -5.31 -1.24 7.40
CA VAL A 52 -6.34 -2.24 7.13
C VAL A 52 -6.33 -2.54 5.65
N ALA A 53 -6.24 -3.82 5.28
CA ALA A 53 -6.28 -4.26 3.89
C ALA A 53 -7.40 -5.29 3.67
N TRP A 54 -8.02 -5.27 2.50
CA TRP A 54 -9.10 -6.20 2.13
C TRP A 54 -9.17 -6.44 0.62
N GLY A 55 -9.84 -7.53 0.22
CA GLY A 55 -9.95 -7.96 -1.17
C GLY A 55 -9.23 -9.28 -1.43
N ARG A 56 -8.65 -9.44 -2.63
CA ARG A 56 -7.92 -10.66 -3.00
C ARG A 56 -6.63 -10.79 -2.20
N ASN A 57 -6.32 -12.02 -1.76
CA ASN A 57 -5.17 -12.29 -0.88
C ASN A 57 -4.31 -13.49 -1.30
N ASP A 58 -4.34 -13.91 -2.56
CA ASP A 58 -3.63 -15.14 -3.00
C ASP A 58 -2.11 -15.13 -2.76
N TYR A 59 -1.50 -13.95 -2.56
CA TYR A 59 -0.08 -13.78 -2.28
C TYR A 59 0.20 -13.11 -0.93
N GLY A 60 -0.80 -13.00 -0.05
CA GLY A 60 -0.67 -12.33 1.25
C GLY A 60 -0.70 -10.80 1.18
N GLN A 61 -1.12 -10.18 0.07
CA GLN A 61 -1.14 -8.72 -0.09
C GLN A 61 -2.10 -7.98 0.87
N THR A 62 -3.04 -8.69 1.49
CA THR A 62 -3.89 -8.17 2.57
C THR A 62 -3.46 -8.64 3.96
N ASP A 63 -2.43 -9.49 4.06
CA ASP A 63 -1.85 -9.94 5.33
C ASP A 63 -0.90 -8.86 5.84
N VAL A 64 -1.47 -7.84 6.48
CA VAL A 64 -0.71 -6.74 7.08
C VAL A 64 0.29 -7.33 8.09
N PRO A 65 1.60 -7.05 7.96
CA PRO A 65 2.61 -7.60 8.87
C PRO A 65 2.34 -7.26 10.35
N GLU A 66 2.57 -8.23 11.23
CA GLU A 66 2.47 -8.00 12.67
C GLU A 66 3.48 -6.93 13.13
N GLY A 67 3.08 -6.08 14.08
CA GLY A 67 3.91 -4.99 14.60
C GLY A 67 4.10 -3.81 13.63
N LEU A 68 3.32 -3.75 12.55
CA LEU A 68 3.29 -2.57 11.67
C LEU A 68 2.58 -1.40 12.37
N GLU A 69 3.38 -0.55 13.02
CA GLU A 69 2.92 0.62 13.78
C GLU A 69 3.49 1.92 13.20
N GLU A 70 2.90 3.06 13.62
CA GLU A 70 3.34 4.41 13.24
C GLU A 70 3.41 4.66 11.72
N VAL A 71 2.48 4.06 10.96
CA VAL A 71 2.42 4.24 9.51
C VAL A 71 1.90 5.64 9.16
N ILE A 72 2.63 6.30 8.26
CA ILE A 72 2.31 7.65 7.78
C ILE A 72 1.82 7.67 6.33
N ALA A 73 2.18 6.65 5.53
CA ALA A 73 1.68 6.51 4.16
C ALA A 73 1.57 5.04 3.75
N VAL A 74 0.66 4.75 2.83
CA VAL A 74 0.46 3.41 2.24
C VAL A 74 0.32 3.52 0.73
N SER A 75 0.74 2.48 0.01
CA SER A 75 0.52 2.37 -1.43
C SER A 75 0.29 0.91 -1.81
N ALA A 76 -0.72 0.66 -2.64
CA ALA A 76 -1.07 -0.68 -3.11
C ALA A 76 -0.68 -0.82 -4.58
N GLY A 77 0.15 -1.84 -4.89
CA GLY A 77 0.54 -2.18 -6.25
C GLY A 77 -0.38 -3.22 -6.88
N GLY A 78 0.09 -3.90 -7.93
CA GLY A 78 -0.70 -4.94 -8.59
C GLY A 78 -1.15 -6.05 -7.63
N TRP A 79 -0.19 -6.66 -6.93
CA TRP A 79 -0.38 -7.84 -6.08
C TRP A 79 0.41 -7.75 -4.76
N PHE A 80 0.81 -6.54 -4.37
CA PHE A 80 1.64 -6.29 -3.20
C PHE A 80 1.27 -4.92 -2.61
N SER A 81 1.72 -4.67 -1.39
CA SER A 81 1.44 -3.48 -0.61
C SER A 81 2.72 -2.88 -0.04
N LEU A 82 2.74 -1.57 0.12
CA LEU A 82 3.78 -0.77 0.74
C LEU A 82 3.21 0.03 1.91
N ALA A 83 3.98 0.14 2.99
CA ALA A 83 3.76 1.07 4.08
C ALA A 83 5.06 1.84 4.35
N LEU A 84 4.91 3.12 4.65
CA LEU A 84 5.98 3.99 5.13
C LEU A 84 5.71 4.34 6.60
N LYS A 85 6.68 4.03 7.46
CA LYS A 85 6.64 4.38 8.89
C LYS A 85 7.21 5.77 9.13
N ALA A 86 6.81 6.39 10.25
CA ALA A 86 7.26 7.73 10.63
C ALA A 86 8.79 7.87 10.78
N ASN A 87 9.47 6.76 11.11
CA ASN A 87 10.94 6.68 11.20
C ASN A 87 11.65 6.62 9.83
N GLY A 88 10.92 6.64 8.71
CA GLY A 88 11.47 6.55 7.35
C GLY A 88 11.76 5.13 6.87
N GLU A 89 11.31 4.11 7.61
CA GLU A 89 11.37 2.70 7.22
C GLU A 89 10.23 2.35 6.26
N VAL A 90 10.54 1.61 5.19
CA VAL A 90 9.55 1.09 4.25
C VAL A 90 9.35 -0.39 4.52
N VAL A 91 8.09 -0.80 4.64
CA VAL A 91 7.69 -2.20 4.76
C VAL A 91 6.90 -2.58 3.52
N ALA A 92 7.25 -3.70 2.91
CA ALA A 92 6.57 -4.21 1.72
C ALA A 92 6.17 -5.68 1.94
N TRP A 93 4.99 -6.06 1.47
CA TRP A 93 4.46 -7.43 1.60
C TRP A 93 3.54 -7.80 0.44
N GLY A 94 3.25 -9.09 0.29
CA GLY A 94 2.48 -9.64 -0.81
C GLY A 94 3.35 -10.32 -1.87
N TYR A 95 2.91 -10.30 -3.14
CA TYR A 95 3.62 -10.95 -4.24
C TYR A 95 5.00 -10.34 -4.48
N ASN A 96 6.01 -11.21 -4.56
CA ASN A 96 7.41 -10.80 -4.69
C ASN A 96 8.18 -11.48 -5.84
N GLY A 97 7.47 -12.00 -6.85
CA GLY A 97 8.12 -12.73 -7.95
C GLY A 97 9.13 -11.94 -8.78
N TRP A 98 9.10 -10.60 -8.68
CA TRP A 98 10.02 -9.68 -9.36
C TRP A 98 10.86 -8.84 -8.40
N GLY A 99 10.84 -9.17 -7.09
CA GLY A 99 11.54 -8.39 -6.07
C GLY A 99 10.82 -7.10 -5.67
N GLN A 100 9.59 -6.83 -6.10
CA GLN A 100 8.85 -5.60 -5.81
C GLN A 100 8.47 -5.41 -4.33
N ALA A 101 8.44 -6.50 -3.56
CA ALA A 101 8.29 -6.49 -2.11
C ALA A 101 9.64 -6.71 -1.37
N THR A 102 10.76 -6.77 -2.09
CA THR A 102 12.11 -6.78 -1.51
C THR A 102 12.61 -5.34 -1.39
N VAL A 103 12.38 -4.71 -0.23
CA VAL A 103 12.88 -3.36 0.04
C VAL A 103 14.42 -3.34 -0.03
N PRO A 104 15.03 -2.40 -0.79
CA PRO A 104 16.48 -2.30 -0.92
C PRO A 104 17.18 -2.16 0.44
N HIS A 105 18.25 -2.92 0.63
CA HIS A 105 19.04 -2.86 1.86
C HIS A 105 19.63 -1.46 2.07
N GLY A 106 19.48 -0.91 3.28
CA GLY A 106 19.96 0.43 3.63
C GLY A 106 19.07 1.58 3.17
N LEU A 107 17.88 1.30 2.62
CA LEU A 107 16.90 2.34 2.32
C LEU A 107 16.44 3.00 3.62
N THR A 108 16.75 4.28 3.77
CA THR A 108 16.47 5.09 4.95
C THR A 108 16.10 6.51 4.54
N ASN A 109 15.54 7.28 5.49
CA ASN A 109 15.11 8.67 5.28
C ASN A 109 14.07 8.81 4.17
N VAL A 110 13.18 7.82 4.02
CA VAL A 110 12.09 7.86 3.03
C VAL A 110 10.98 8.79 3.53
N THR A 111 10.46 9.62 2.63
CA THR A 111 9.37 10.58 2.90
C THR A 111 8.09 10.25 2.15
N MET A 112 8.17 9.53 1.01
CA MET A 112 7.01 9.08 0.26
C MET A 112 7.28 7.73 -0.42
N VAL A 113 6.22 6.95 -0.62
CA VAL A 113 6.26 5.67 -1.34
C VAL A 113 5.18 5.64 -2.42
N ALA A 114 5.48 4.97 -3.53
CA ALA A 114 4.51 4.70 -4.60
C ALA A 114 4.70 3.28 -5.14
N ALA A 115 3.59 2.59 -5.38
CA ALA A 115 3.57 1.25 -5.95
C ALA A 115 2.98 1.29 -7.38
N GLY A 116 3.71 0.70 -8.32
CA GLY A 116 3.23 0.41 -9.66
C GLY A 116 2.62 -0.98 -9.79
N GLY A 117 2.40 -1.44 -11.03
CA GLY A 117 1.87 -2.78 -11.29
C GLY A 117 2.79 -3.92 -10.81
N SER A 118 4.11 -3.73 -10.90
CA SER A 118 5.12 -4.72 -10.49
C SER A 118 6.45 -4.10 -10.05
N HIS A 119 6.46 -2.80 -9.74
CA HIS A 119 7.63 -2.07 -9.24
C HIS A 119 7.21 -1.14 -8.10
N SER A 120 8.19 -0.67 -7.35
CA SER A 120 8.04 0.17 -6.16
C SER A 120 9.00 1.34 -6.25
N LEU A 121 8.58 2.50 -5.74
CA LEU A 121 9.36 3.73 -5.69
C LEU A 121 9.36 4.28 -4.26
N ALA A 122 10.49 4.80 -3.82
CA ALA A 122 10.63 5.55 -2.59
C ALA A 122 11.33 6.88 -2.86
N LEU A 123 10.75 7.98 -2.36
CA LEU A 123 11.40 9.29 -2.34
C LEU A 123 12.09 9.48 -1.00
N LYS A 124 13.37 9.84 -1.03
CA LYS A 124 14.16 10.19 0.15
C LYS A 124 14.05 11.69 0.46
N SER A 125 14.36 12.06 1.71
CA SER A 125 14.38 13.46 2.16
C SER A 125 15.39 14.34 1.43
N ASP A 126 16.44 13.74 0.86
CA ASP A 126 17.44 14.42 0.02
C ASP A 126 16.98 14.63 -1.45
N GLY A 127 15.76 14.22 -1.80
CA GLY A 127 15.19 14.31 -3.13
C GLY A 127 15.53 13.14 -4.06
N THR A 128 16.32 12.16 -3.61
CA THR A 128 16.65 10.97 -4.40
C THR A 128 15.46 10.03 -4.49
N VAL A 129 15.17 9.49 -5.68
CA VAL A 129 14.20 8.42 -5.88
C VAL A 129 14.91 7.09 -6.03
N VAL A 130 14.48 6.09 -5.27
CA VAL A 130 14.95 4.70 -5.37
C VAL A 130 13.81 3.84 -5.90
N GLY A 131 14.04 3.15 -7.00
CA GLY A 131 13.09 2.20 -7.59
C GLY A 131 13.57 0.76 -7.50
N TRP A 132 12.65 -0.18 -7.29
CA TRP A 132 12.93 -1.63 -7.26
C TRP A 132 11.75 -2.45 -7.78
N GLY A 133 11.99 -3.72 -8.12
CA GLY A 133 11.01 -4.62 -8.73
C GLY A 133 11.19 -4.79 -10.25
N LEU A 134 10.11 -5.15 -10.95
CA LEU A 134 10.12 -5.39 -12.38
C LEU A 134 10.21 -4.08 -13.18
N ASN A 135 11.41 -3.79 -13.67
CA ASN A 135 11.67 -2.65 -14.56
C ASN A 135 12.00 -3.15 -15.97
N PHE A 136 10.99 -3.61 -16.72
CA PHE A 136 11.15 -3.89 -18.16
C PHE A 136 11.32 -2.62 -19.01
N TYR A 137 11.09 -1.46 -18.42
CA TYR A 137 11.43 -0.15 -18.97
C TYR A 137 12.01 0.67 -17.82
N CYS A 138 13.12 1.37 -18.05
CA CYS A 138 13.69 2.32 -17.10
C CYS A 138 12.68 3.45 -16.83
N GLN A 139 11.73 3.22 -15.92
CA GLN A 139 10.76 4.18 -15.41
C GLN A 139 11.06 4.44 -13.93
#